data_AF-A0AAV0X8C0-F1
#
_entry.id   AF-A0AAV0X8C0-F1
#
_cell.length_a   1.000
_cell.length_b   1.000
_cell.length_c   1.000
_cell.angle_alpha   90.00
_cell.angle_beta   90.00
_cell.angle_gamma   90.00
#
_symmetry.space_group_name_H-M   'P 1'
#
loop_
_entity.id
_entity.type
_entity.pdbx_description
1 polymer ?
#
loop_
_entity_poly.entity_id
_entity_poly.type
_entity_poly.pdbx_seq_one_letter_code
_entity_poly.pdbx_strand_id
1 'polypeptide(L)'
;MSVENVQIIFDEPTAVFTPGQTISGRVSIVISNSSLNIKYIQLKFLGEASVSWYERRNEVRYRSRRGRRSFNRYFTSKEDYFKNIKNKFFLVGAEKGKSQLEVGEYVYPFNFSLPHEIPSTFKGEYGEVFYTAKVKINVPLRMIIEKKTTFEVISPVHLNEEPSLAEPKTALKEKFYCCFLCKSGPMTLIAYIPYSGFIPGQSIPVTVELDNNSNVYVKSIEIKLDRTLEYKALWPSGNITHEHSNIVSVFINGVEKYKSKTCLKQLQIPNEIMVEAHVNIPHLNEVASIKIKLGSTPLTIGSNDSEFD
;
A
#
# COMPACT_ATOMS: atom_id res chain seq x y z
N MET A 1 5.34 35.81 -21.52
CA MET A 1 4.03 35.12 -21.58
C MET A 1 3.04 35.95 -20.77
N SER A 2 1.76 36.04 -21.15
CA SER A 2 0.79 36.87 -20.42
C SER A 2 0.32 36.23 -19.10
N VAL A 3 0.44 34.91 -18.94
CA VAL A 3 0.28 34.23 -17.65
C VAL A 3 1.64 34.16 -16.98
N GLU A 4 1.75 34.75 -15.79
CA GLU A 4 3.00 34.81 -15.03
C GLU A 4 3.06 33.71 -13.96
N ASN A 5 1.98 33.53 -13.20
CA ASN A 5 1.92 32.56 -12.11
C ASN A 5 0.56 31.86 -12.05
N VAL A 6 0.59 30.56 -11.74
CA VAL A 6 -0.58 29.72 -11.53
C VAL A 6 -0.30 28.79 -10.35
N GLN A 7 -1.11 28.88 -9.30
CA GLN A 7 -0.96 28.10 -8.08
C GLN A 7 -2.29 27.53 -7.63
N ILE A 8 -2.24 26.33 -7.05
CA ILE A 8 -3.34 25.69 -6.33
C ILE A 8 -2.89 25.62 -4.89
N ILE A 9 -3.64 26.25 -3.99
CA ILE A 9 -3.33 26.38 -2.58
C ILE A 9 -4.48 25.74 -1.81
N PHE A 10 -4.18 24.69 -1.04
CA PHE A 10 -5.14 24.10 -0.11
C PHE A 10 -5.19 24.93 1.17
N ASP A 11 -6.36 24.99 1.81
CA ASP A 11 -6.48 25.66 3.11
C ASP A 11 -5.82 24.85 4.23
N GLU A 12 -5.80 23.52 4.11
CA GLU A 12 -5.03 22.61 4.97
C GLU A 12 -3.52 22.67 4.61
N PRO A 13 -2.65 23.24 5.45
CA PRO A 13 -1.25 23.48 5.11
C PRO A 13 -0.44 22.21 4.91
N THR A 14 -0.83 21.11 5.58
CA THR A 14 -0.17 19.82 5.43
C THR A 14 -0.55 19.11 4.13
N ALA A 15 -1.67 19.51 3.51
CA ALA A 15 -2.28 18.84 2.36
C ALA A 15 -2.55 17.34 2.61
N VAL A 16 -2.86 16.98 3.86
CA VAL A 16 -3.26 15.62 4.26
C VAL A 16 -4.75 15.61 4.55
N PHE A 17 -5.48 14.66 3.95
CA PHE A 17 -6.94 14.55 4.06
C PHE A 17 -7.37 13.11 4.38
N THR A 18 -8.60 12.93 4.84
CA THR A 18 -9.21 11.61 5.05
C THR A 18 -10.36 11.37 4.05
N PRO A 19 -10.71 10.10 3.74
CA PRO A 19 -11.90 9.80 2.94
C PRO A 19 -13.16 10.48 3.50
N GLY A 20 -14.05 10.94 2.60
CA GLY A 20 -15.24 11.71 2.96
C GLY A 20 -15.01 13.18 3.34
N GLN A 21 -13.76 13.61 3.59
CA GLN A 21 -13.45 15.00 3.91
C GLN A 21 -13.67 15.93 2.70
N THR A 22 -14.08 17.16 2.96
CA THR A 22 -14.13 18.20 1.93
C THR A 22 -12.82 18.98 1.90
N ILE A 23 -12.13 18.92 0.77
CA ILE A 23 -10.94 19.73 0.47
C ILE A 23 -11.41 21.14 0.08
N SER A 24 -10.97 22.15 0.82
CA SER A 24 -11.15 23.56 0.46
C SER A 24 -9.82 24.21 0.09
N GLY A 25 -9.90 25.27 -0.72
CA GLY A 25 -8.72 26.02 -1.12
C GLY A 25 -9.02 27.05 -2.19
N ARG A 26 -7.96 27.51 -2.85
CA ARG A 26 -8.04 28.50 -3.92
C ARG A 26 -7.04 28.26 -5.04
N VAL A 27 -7.47 28.59 -6.26
CA VAL A 27 -6.59 28.74 -7.41
C VAL A 27 -6.22 30.21 -7.54
N SER A 28 -4.93 30.53 -7.52
CA SER A 28 -4.39 31.88 -7.74
C SER A 28 -3.73 31.96 -9.11
N ILE A 29 -4.11 32.97 -9.90
CA ILE A 29 -3.59 33.20 -11.26
C ILE A 29 -3.21 34.67 -11.39
N VAL A 30 -1.99 34.92 -11.84
CA VAL A 30 -1.48 36.28 -12.13
C VAL A 30 -1.32 36.44 -13.64
N ILE A 31 -1.99 37.44 -14.20
CA ILE A 31 -1.91 37.82 -15.61
C ILE A 31 -1.23 39.17 -15.73
N SER A 32 -0.16 39.21 -16.51
CA SER A 32 0.73 40.35 -16.68
C SER A 32 0.91 40.70 -18.16
N ASN A 33 1.37 41.92 -18.44
CA ASN A 33 1.69 42.48 -19.77
C ASN A 33 0.49 42.76 -20.70
N SER A 34 -0.48 41.85 -20.84
CA SER A 34 -1.63 42.05 -21.73
C SER A 34 -2.81 41.17 -21.33
N SER A 35 -4.02 41.56 -21.74
CA SER A 35 -5.20 40.71 -21.60
C SER A 35 -5.03 39.38 -22.33
N LEU A 36 -5.67 38.34 -21.79
CA LEU A 36 -5.54 36.96 -22.21
C LEU A 36 -6.91 36.41 -22.62
N ASN A 37 -7.04 36.08 -23.90
CA ASN A 37 -8.18 35.34 -24.40
C ASN A 37 -8.05 33.86 -24.04
N ILE A 38 -9.06 33.30 -23.38
CA ILE A 38 -9.13 31.90 -22.96
C ILE A 38 -10.45 31.26 -23.40
N LYS A 39 -10.48 29.94 -23.55
CA LYS A 39 -11.74 29.18 -23.61
C LYS A 39 -12.29 28.92 -22.22
N TYR A 40 -11.41 28.43 -21.35
CA TYR A 40 -11.75 28.10 -19.97
C TYR A 40 -10.53 28.05 -19.05
N ILE A 41 -10.83 28.21 -17.76
CA ILE A 41 -10.00 27.74 -16.65
C ILE A 41 -10.75 26.58 -15.99
N GLN A 42 -10.13 25.41 -15.93
CA GLN A 42 -10.73 24.20 -15.36
C GLN A 42 -9.86 23.65 -14.24
N LEU A 43 -10.45 23.44 -13.06
CA LEU A 43 -9.87 22.65 -11.98
C LEU A 43 -10.39 21.20 -12.09
N LYS A 44 -9.49 20.23 -11.98
CA LYS A 44 -9.80 18.80 -11.95
C LYS A 44 -9.08 18.12 -10.80
N PHE A 45 -9.79 17.34 -10.01
CA PHE A 45 -9.21 16.42 -9.04
C PHE A 45 -9.00 15.03 -9.67
N LEU A 46 -7.90 14.39 -9.33
CA LEU A 46 -7.49 13.06 -9.79
C LEU A 46 -7.12 12.23 -8.57
N GLY A 47 -7.60 10.99 -8.53
CA GLY A 47 -7.19 9.97 -7.57
C GLY A 47 -6.97 8.69 -8.38
N GLU A 48 -5.72 8.29 -8.52
CA GLU A 48 -5.36 7.19 -9.41
C GLU A 48 -4.49 6.17 -8.67
N ALA A 49 -4.78 4.89 -8.87
CA ALA A 49 -3.81 3.83 -8.65
C ALA A 49 -3.20 3.43 -9.98
N SER A 50 -1.90 3.19 -9.98
CA SER A 50 -1.21 2.68 -11.16
C SER A 50 -0.18 1.64 -10.76
N VAL A 51 -0.12 0.56 -11.55
CA VAL A 51 0.87 -0.49 -11.39
C VAL A 51 1.56 -0.74 -12.72
N SER A 52 2.86 -1.03 -12.68
CA SER A 52 3.62 -1.46 -13.84
C SER A 52 4.90 -2.20 -13.48
N TRP A 53 5.24 -3.21 -14.28
CA TRP A 53 6.51 -3.93 -14.15
C TRP A 53 6.88 -4.65 -15.46
N TYR A 54 8.12 -5.15 -15.53
CA TYR A 54 8.62 -5.94 -16.66
C TYR A 54 9.02 -7.34 -16.19
N GLU A 55 8.65 -8.36 -16.96
CA GLU A 55 9.06 -9.74 -16.73
C GLU A 55 9.90 -10.24 -17.92
N ARG A 56 11.08 -10.83 -17.65
CA ARG A 56 11.94 -11.38 -18.69
C ARG A 56 11.55 -12.83 -18.99
N ARG A 57 11.01 -13.09 -20.19
CA ARG A 57 10.75 -14.46 -20.65
C ARG A 57 11.88 -14.97 -21.54
N ASN A 58 12.31 -16.19 -21.27
CA ASN A 58 13.24 -16.93 -22.11
C ASN A 58 12.46 -18.03 -22.82
N GLU A 59 12.33 -17.93 -24.15
CA GLU A 59 11.71 -18.99 -24.93
C GLU A 59 12.81 -19.91 -25.49
N VAL A 60 12.73 -21.21 -25.17
CA VAL A 60 13.60 -22.24 -25.76
C VAL A 60 12.82 -22.90 -26.90
N ARG A 61 13.17 -22.57 -28.15
CA ARG A 61 12.60 -23.25 -29.31
C ARG A 61 13.36 -24.55 -29.54
N TYR A 62 12.76 -25.68 -29.14
CA TYR A 62 13.32 -27.03 -29.32
C TYR A 62 13.62 -27.41 -30.78
N ARG A 63 13.13 -26.65 -31.78
CA ARG A 63 13.26 -26.97 -33.21
C ARG A 63 14.32 -26.17 -33.99
N SER A 64 15.08 -25.25 -33.37
CA SER A 64 16.12 -24.51 -34.09
C SER A 64 17.45 -24.47 -33.34
N ARG A 65 18.53 -24.96 -33.97
CA ARG A 65 19.94 -24.88 -33.52
C ARG A 65 20.50 -23.45 -33.39
N ARG A 66 19.67 -22.40 -33.43
CA ARG A 66 20.08 -21.00 -33.31
C ARG A 66 19.19 -20.24 -32.32
N GLY A 67 19.76 -19.96 -31.14
CA GLY A 67 19.46 -18.78 -30.35
C GLY A 67 18.30 -18.90 -29.35
N ARG A 68 18.65 -18.86 -28.06
CA ARG A 68 17.73 -18.51 -26.96
C ARG A 68 17.27 -17.06 -27.18
N ARG A 69 15.99 -16.83 -27.50
CA ARG A 69 15.46 -15.46 -27.64
C ARG A 69 14.85 -15.04 -26.30
N SER A 70 15.34 -13.93 -25.78
CA SER A 70 14.86 -13.32 -24.54
C SER A 70 14.05 -12.08 -24.89
N PHE A 71 12.85 -11.95 -24.35
CA PHE A 71 12.04 -10.75 -24.52
C PHE A 71 11.45 -10.32 -23.17
N ASN A 72 11.31 -9.00 -22.99
CA ASN A 72 10.67 -8.43 -21.81
C ASN A 72 9.18 -8.25 -22.11
N ARG A 73 8.32 -8.77 -21.24
CA ARG A 73 6.88 -8.53 -21.26
C ARG A 73 6.55 -7.45 -20.25
N TYR A 74 5.88 -6.40 -20.69
CA TYR A 74 5.43 -5.30 -19.83
C TYR A 74 4.02 -5.59 -19.32
N PHE A 75 3.79 -5.38 -18.03
CA PHE A 75 2.49 -5.51 -17.38
C PHE A 75 2.07 -4.16 -16.80
N THR A 76 0.78 -3.81 -16.88
CA THR A 76 0.27 -2.57 -16.30
C THR A 76 -1.23 -2.62 -16.00
N SER A 77 -1.67 -1.83 -15.03
CA SER A 77 -3.07 -1.49 -14.79
C SER A 77 -3.18 -0.08 -14.22
N LYS A 78 -4.34 0.54 -14.41
CA LYS A 78 -4.69 1.82 -13.80
C LYS A 78 -6.14 1.79 -13.34
N GLU A 79 -6.40 2.44 -12.21
CA GLU A 79 -7.72 2.62 -11.63
C GLU A 79 -7.91 4.11 -11.30
N ASP A 80 -9.07 4.66 -11.63
CA ASP A 80 -9.44 6.06 -11.36
C ASP A 80 -10.56 6.07 -10.30
N TYR A 81 -10.19 6.43 -9.07
CA TYR A 81 -11.08 6.48 -7.92
C TYR A 81 -12.13 7.59 -8.03
N PHE A 82 -11.90 8.60 -8.88
CA PHE A 82 -12.81 9.73 -9.05
C PHE A 82 -13.62 9.65 -10.35
N LYS A 83 -13.59 8.51 -11.05
CA LYS A 83 -14.25 8.32 -12.36
C LYS A 83 -15.76 8.56 -12.31
N ASN A 84 -16.42 8.15 -11.22
CA ASN A 84 -17.87 8.16 -11.09
C ASN A 84 -18.41 9.36 -10.29
N ILE A 85 -17.55 10.34 -9.98
CA ILE A 85 -17.94 11.55 -9.23
C ILE A 85 -17.62 12.81 -10.03
N LYS A 86 -18.25 13.93 -9.65
CA LYS A 86 -17.98 15.23 -10.25
C LYS A 86 -16.64 15.77 -9.73
N ASN A 87 -15.57 15.47 -10.47
CA ASN A 87 -14.21 15.89 -10.16
C ASN A 87 -13.67 17.01 -11.06
N LYS A 88 -14.51 17.60 -11.93
CA LYS A 88 -14.15 18.70 -12.85
C LYS A 88 -15.01 19.93 -12.59
N PHE A 89 -14.37 21.09 -12.51
CA PHE A 89 -14.97 22.37 -12.22
C PHE A 89 -14.46 23.42 -13.21
N PHE A 90 -15.36 24.09 -13.93
CA PHE A 90 -15.01 25.25 -14.73
C PHE A 90 -15.05 26.48 -13.82
N LEU A 91 -13.88 27.08 -13.60
CA LEU A 91 -13.73 28.31 -12.79
C LEU A 91 -14.06 29.55 -13.63
N VAL A 92 -13.71 29.51 -14.91
CA VAL A 92 -14.05 30.53 -15.91
C VAL A 92 -14.37 29.86 -17.24
N GLY A 93 -15.37 30.39 -17.94
CA GLY A 93 -15.72 29.97 -19.29
C GLY A 93 -16.24 28.54 -19.37
N ALA A 94 -16.12 27.95 -20.55
CA ALA A 94 -16.57 26.59 -20.86
C ALA A 94 -15.79 26.03 -22.06
N GLU A 95 -15.89 24.74 -22.36
CA GLU A 95 -15.13 24.11 -23.47
C GLU A 95 -15.33 24.78 -24.83
N LYS A 96 -16.53 25.32 -25.07
CA LYS A 96 -16.89 26.07 -26.29
C LYS A 96 -17.03 27.58 -26.06
N GLY A 97 -16.61 28.08 -24.90
CA GLY A 97 -16.68 29.49 -24.54
C GLY A 97 -15.55 30.32 -25.13
N LYS A 98 -15.75 31.65 -25.12
CA LYS A 98 -14.69 32.65 -25.28
C LYS A 98 -14.80 33.59 -24.09
N SER A 99 -13.71 33.71 -23.33
CA SER A 99 -13.59 34.64 -22.21
C SER A 99 -12.29 35.40 -22.36
N GLN A 100 -12.25 36.61 -21.84
CA GLN A 100 -11.05 37.44 -21.81
C GLN A 100 -10.77 37.77 -20.35
N LEU A 101 -9.52 37.61 -19.94
CA LEU A 101 -9.04 38.04 -18.64
C LEU A 101 -8.13 39.23 -18.84
N GLU A 102 -8.37 40.30 -18.09
CA GLU A 102 -7.54 41.48 -18.11
C GLU A 102 -6.25 41.26 -17.29
N VAL A 103 -5.34 42.21 -17.36
CA VAL A 103 -4.14 42.21 -16.50
C VAL A 103 -4.59 42.36 -15.05
N GLY A 104 -4.10 41.48 -14.18
CA GLY A 104 -4.46 41.46 -12.77
C GLY A 104 -4.31 40.10 -12.10
N GLU A 105 -4.71 40.05 -10.84
CA GLU A 105 -4.69 38.85 -10.02
C GLU A 105 -6.10 38.28 -9.87
N TYR A 106 -6.22 36.97 -10.05
CA TYR A 106 -7.49 36.25 -9.98
C TYR A 106 -7.40 35.14 -8.94
N VAL A 107 -8.38 35.10 -8.04
CA VAL A 107 -8.48 34.08 -6.99
C VAL A 107 -9.82 33.38 -7.12
N TYR A 108 -9.78 32.07 -7.35
CA TYR A 108 -10.97 31.22 -7.48
C TYR A 108 -11.01 30.22 -6.32
N PRO A 109 -11.90 30.39 -5.33
CA PRO A 109 -12.08 29.41 -4.27
C PRO A 109 -12.69 28.12 -4.84
N PHE A 110 -12.35 26.98 -4.24
CA PHE A 110 -12.92 25.69 -4.59
C PHE A 110 -13.22 24.86 -3.35
N ASN A 111 -14.20 23.96 -3.47
CA ASN A 111 -14.48 22.90 -2.52
C ASN A 111 -14.67 21.59 -3.29
N PHE A 112 -14.10 20.51 -2.79
CA PHE A 112 -14.23 19.17 -3.37
C PHE A 112 -14.34 18.12 -2.27
N SER A 113 -15.46 17.41 -2.23
CA SER A 113 -15.68 16.32 -1.28
C SER A 113 -15.06 15.03 -1.80
N LEU A 114 -14.14 14.46 -1.02
CA LEU A 114 -13.55 13.15 -1.31
C LEU A 114 -14.62 12.05 -1.15
N PRO A 115 -14.61 11.01 -2.00
CA PRO A 115 -15.41 9.82 -1.73
C PRO A 115 -15.03 9.16 -0.40
N HIS A 116 -15.96 8.41 0.19
CA HIS A 116 -15.74 7.71 1.46
C HIS A 116 -14.90 6.43 1.32
N GLU A 117 -14.93 5.80 0.15
CA GLU A 117 -14.24 4.52 -0.12
C GLU A 117 -13.07 4.73 -1.08
N ILE A 118 -12.02 5.40 -0.59
CA ILE A 118 -10.76 5.58 -1.32
C ILE A 118 -9.58 5.15 -0.45
N PRO A 119 -8.53 4.54 -1.03
CA PRO A 119 -7.37 4.10 -0.27
C PRO A 119 -6.46 5.27 0.13
N SER A 120 -5.60 5.02 1.11
CA SER A 120 -4.47 5.89 1.43
C SER A 120 -3.54 6.09 0.24
N THR A 121 -2.86 7.23 0.21
CA THR A 121 -1.69 7.43 -0.65
C THR A 121 -0.66 6.35 -0.35
N PHE A 122 -0.12 5.73 -1.40
CA PHE A 122 0.80 4.61 -1.27
C PHE A 122 1.85 4.64 -2.38
N LYS A 123 3.06 4.17 -2.08
CA LYS A 123 4.12 3.99 -3.05
C LYS A 123 4.93 2.74 -2.73
N GLY A 124 5.09 1.88 -3.71
CA GLY A 124 5.98 0.73 -3.65
C GLY A 124 6.72 0.50 -4.97
N GLU A 125 7.35 -0.66 -5.12
CA GLU A 125 8.25 -0.94 -6.24
C GLU A 125 7.53 -0.99 -7.59
N TYR A 126 6.35 -1.61 -7.62
CA TYR A 126 5.61 -1.89 -8.86
C TYR A 126 4.33 -1.06 -9.00
N GLY A 127 4.05 -0.14 -8.09
CA GLY A 127 2.86 0.68 -8.15
C GLY A 127 2.72 1.73 -7.07
N GLU A 128 1.78 2.63 -7.29
CA GLU A 128 1.47 3.75 -6.41
C GLU A 128 -0.01 4.12 -6.47
N VAL A 129 -0.51 4.69 -5.37
CA VAL A 129 -1.78 5.39 -5.25
C VAL A 129 -1.44 6.85 -4.99
N PHE A 130 -1.93 7.76 -5.84
CA PHE A 130 -1.65 9.18 -5.70
C PHE A 130 -2.87 10.04 -6.00
N TYR A 131 -2.90 11.21 -5.35
CA TYR A 131 -3.97 12.19 -5.49
C TYR A 131 -3.42 13.54 -5.92
N THR A 132 -4.15 14.24 -6.79
CA THR A 132 -3.69 15.49 -7.39
C THR A 132 -4.85 16.42 -7.72
N ALA A 133 -4.69 17.70 -7.40
CA ALA A 133 -5.47 18.79 -7.99
C ALA A 133 -4.72 19.35 -9.20
N LYS A 134 -5.43 19.52 -10.32
CA LYS A 134 -4.88 19.99 -11.58
C LYS A 134 -5.70 21.15 -12.12
N VAL A 135 -5.06 22.30 -12.35
CA VAL A 135 -5.69 23.40 -13.08
C VAL A 135 -5.20 23.43 -14.53
N LYS A 136 -6.11 23.68 -15.46
CA LYS A 136 -5.85 23.82 -16.89
C LYS A 136 -6.41 25.15 -17.39
N ILE A 137 -5.58 25.93 -18.08
CA ILE A 137 -5.98 27.15 -18.78
C ILE A 137 -5.85 26.90 -20.28
N ASN A 138 -6.97 26.90 -21.00
CA ASN A 138 -6.98 26.69 -22.44
C ASN A 138 -6.93 28.03 -23.16
N VAL A 139 -5.78 28.36 -23.75
CA VAL A 139 -5.60 29.57 -24.57
C VAL A 139 -5.83 29.19 -26.04
N PRO A 140 -6.88 29.70 -26.71
CA PRO A 140 -7.13 29.41 -28.12
C PRO A 140 -5.91 29.68 -28.99
N LEU A 141 -5.64 28.79 -29.95
CA LEU A 141 -4.58 28.95 -30.98
C LEU A 141 -3.14 29.10 -30.43
N ARG A 142 -2.93 28.89 -29.12
CA ARG A 142 -1.60 28.90 -28.50
C ARG A 142 -1.31 27.56 -27.82
N MET A 143 -1.61 27.46 -26.53
CA MET A 143 -1.21 26.33 -25.71
C MET A 143 -2.20 26.12 -24.55
N ILE A 144 -2.15 24.92 -23.97
CA ILE A 144 -2.80 24.63 -22.69
C ILE A 144 -1.74 24.79 -21.61
N ILE A 145 -1.99 25.70 -20.65
CA ILE A 145 -1.16 25.85 -19.46
C ILE A 145 -1.73 24.94 -18.40
N GLU A 146 -0.89 24.11 -17.78
CA GLU A 146 -1.32 23.16 -16.75
C GLU A 146 -0.43 23.27 -15.51
N LYS A 147 -1.07 23.35 -14.33
CA LYS A 147 -0.38 23.24 -13.03
C LYS A 147 -1.02 22.11 -12.23
N LYS A 148 -0.20 21.34 -11.53
CA LYS A 148 -0.61 20.25 -10.66
C LYS A 148 -0.05 20.47 -9.26
N THR A 149 -0.83 20.09 -8.25
CA THR A 149 -0.41 20.01 -6.84
C THR A 149 -0.91 18.69 -6.28
N THR A 150 -0.03 17.92 -5.65
CA THR A 150 -0.36 16.65 -4.99
C THR A 150 -0.90 16.91 -3.58
N PHE A 151 -1.70 15.97 -3.09
CA PHE A 151 -2.13 15.91 -1.69
C PHE A 151 -2.15 14.45 -1.24
N GLU A 152 -2.12 14.24 0.07
CA GLU A 152 -2.13 12.91 0.66
C GLU A 152 -3.52 12.56 1.19
N VAL A 153 -3.88 11.29 1.05
CA VAL A 153 -5.06 10.72 1.70
C VAL A 153 -4.58 9.68 2.70
N ILE A 154 -5.12 9.74 3.91
CA ILE A 154 -4.96 8.71 4.94
C ILE A 154 -6.33 8.11 5.21
N SER A 155 -6.54 6.89 4.75
CA SER A 155 -7.73 6.09 5.03
C SER A 155 -7.49 5.26 6.31
N PRO A 156 -8.23 5.54 7.40
CA PRO A 156 -8.01 4.83 8.66
C PRO A 156 -8.55 3.41 8.58
N VAL A 157 -7.74 2.43 8.96
CA VAL A 157 -8.18 1.05 9.17
C VAL A 157 -8.58 0.87 10.63
N HIS A 158 -9.86 0.62 10.87
CA HIS A 158 -10.39 0.36 12.21
C HIS A 158 -10.35 -1.12 12.52
N LEU A 159 -9.39 -1.55 13.36
CA LEU A 159 -9.21 -2.97 13.67
C LEU A 159 -10.43 -3.57 14.39
N ASN A 160 -11.14 -2.76 15.17
CA ASN A 160 -12.33 -3.19 15.92
C ASN A 160 -13.54 -3.50 15.03
N GLU A 161 -13.51 -3.15 13.74
CA GLU A 161 -14.54 -3.54 12.78
C GLU A 161 -14.40 -5.02 12.35
N GLU A 162 -13.28 -5.66 12.67
CA GLU A 162 -13.00 -7.06 12.35
C GLU A 162 -12.71 -7.87 13.64
N PRO A 163 -13.75 -8.40 14.32
CA PRO A 163 -13.60 -9.09 15.61
C PRO A 163 -12.67 -10.31 15.57
N SER A 164 -12.54 -10.98 14.42
CA SER A 164 -11.66 -12.15 14.24
C SER A 164 -10.18 -11.85 14.46
N LEU A 165 -9.79 -10.57 14.47
CA LEU A 165 -8.43 -10.12 14.78
C LEU A 165 -8.11 -10.18 16.27
N ALA A 166 -9.11 -10.19 17.14
CA ALA A 166 -8.93 -10.35 18.59
C ALA A 166 -8.77 -11.82 19.01
N GLU A 167 -9.01 -12.76 18.10
CA GLU A 167 -8.86 -14.18 18.37
C GLU A 167 -7.39 -14.61 18.35
N PRO A 168 -6.97 -15.50 19.28
CA PRO A 168 -5.65 -16.09 19.24
C PRO A 168 -5.40 -16.88 17.95
N LYS A 169 -4.16 -16.84 17.47
CA LYS A 169 -3.73 -17.58 16.29
C LYS A 169 -2.55 -18.46 16.62
N THR A 170 -2.58 -19.68 16.08
CA THR A 170 -1.53 -20.69 16.27
C THR A 170 -1.11 -21.22 14.91
N ALA A 171 0.19 -21.37 14.71
CA ALA A 171 0.77 -22.06 13.57
C ALA A 171 1.61 -23.24 14.08
N LEU A 172 1.40 -24.41 13.47
CA LEU A 172 2.11 -25.64 13.81
C LEU A 172 2.84 -26.16 12.58
N LYS A 173 4.09 -26.61 12.77
CA LYS A 173 4.88 -27.24 11.73
C LYS A 173 5.66 -28.43 12.30
N GLU A 174 5.58 -29.55 11.61
CA GLU A 174 6.35 -30.74 11.93
C GLU A 174 7.31 -31.08 10.80
N LYS A 175 8.50 -31.57 11.16
CA LYS A 175 9.52 -32.01 10.22
C LYS A 175 10.23 -33.27 10.70
N PHE A 176 10.40 -34.23 9.81
CA PHE A 176 11.13 -35.47 10.08
C PHE A 176 12.52 -35.41 9.44
N TYR A 177 13.54 -35.80 10.19
CA TYR A 177 14.92 -35.91 9.71
C TYR A 177 15.29 -37.40 9.63
N CYS A 178 15.26 -37.99 8.43
CA CYS A 178 15.56 -39.41 8.24
C CYS A 178 16.90 -39.60 7.53
N CYS A 179 17.69 -40.59 7.96
CA CYS A 179 18.74 -41.21 7.14
C CYS A 179 18.50 -42.73 7.11
N PHE A 180 18.89 -43.39 6.02
CA PHE A 180 18.52 -44.76 5.61
C PHE A 180 18.59 -45.88 6.68
N LEU A 181 19.26 -45.67 7.82
CA LEU A 181 19.45 -46.65 8.91
C LEU A 181 19.10 -46.13 10.33
N CYS A 182 18.58 -44.90 10.49
CA CYS A 182 18.30 -44.32 11.81
C CYS A 182 16.83 -43.94 11.98
N LYS A 183 16.23 -44.37 13.09
CA LYS A 183 14.92 -43.88 13.56
C LYS A 183 15.13 -42.54 14.25
N SER A 184 14.60 -41.46 13.67
CA SER A 184 14.55 -40.13 14.30
C SER A 184 13.09 -39.75 14.52
N GLY A 185 12.79 -39.16 15.68
CA GLY A 185 11.48 -38.54 15.93
C GLY A 185 11.33 -37.22 15.16
N PRO A 186 10.09 -36.67 15.12
CA PRO A 186 9.82 -35.39 14.50
C PRO A 186 10.44 -34.24 15.31
N MET A 187 10.66 -33.13 14.62
CA MET A 187 10.84 -31.82 15.22
C MET A 187 9.54 -31.05 15.00
N THR A 188 8.88 -30.66 16.08
CA THR A 188 7.59 -29.96 16.08
C THR A 188 7.79 -28.54 16.57
N LEU A 189 7.40 -27.55 15.75
CA LEU A 189 7.45 -26.13 16.04
C LEU A 189 6.03 -25.60 16.11
N ILE A 190 5.67 -24.97 17.22
CA ILE A 190 4.41 -24.28 17.43
C ILE A 190 4.72 -22.82 17.69
N ALA A 191 4.04 -21.92 16.97
CA ALA A 191 4.07 -20.49 17.21
C ALA A 191 2.66 -20.01 17.53
N TYR A 192 2.53 -19.15 18.54
CA TYR A 192 1.26 -18.65 19.05
C TYR A 192 1.34 -17.14 19.23
N ILE A 193 0.27 -16.44 18.85
CA ILE A 193 0.02 -15.05 19.21
C ILE A 193 -1.39 -14.92 19.82
N PRO A 194 -1.59 -14.05 20.81
CA PRO A 194 -2.87 -13.90 21.50
C PRO A 194 -3.94 -13.19 20.65
N TYR A 195 -3.54 -12.41 19.65
CA TYR A 195 -4.40 -11.70 18.70
C TYR A 195 -3.60 -11.34 17.44
N SER A 196 -4.28 -11.05 16.34
CA SER A 196 -3.66 -10.79 15.02
C SER A 196 -3.89 -9.39 14.45
N GLY A 197 -4.45 -8.45 15.22
CA GLY A 197 -4.51 -7.03 14.87
C GLY A 197 -3.55 -6.18 15.70
N PHE A 198 -2.71 -5.38 15.06
CA PHE A 198 -1.77 -4.48 15.74
C PHE A 198 -1.70 -3.13 15.05
N ILE A 199 -1.16 -2.12 15.72
CA ILE A 199 -0.82 -0.83 15.10
C ILE A 199 0.70 -0.63 15.06
N PRO A 200 1.22 0.22 14.16
CA PRO A 200 2.62 0.63 14.19
C PRO A 200 3.04 1.10 15.59
N GLY A 201 4.25 0.71 16.03
CA GLY A 201 4.77 1.00 17.37
C GLY A 201 4.43 -0.04 18.45
N GLN A 202 3.47 -0.94 18.23
CA GLN A 202 3.20 -2.02 19.16
C GLN A 202 4.22 -3.17 19.03
N SER A 203 4.29 -3.99 20.08
CA SER A 203 5.03 -5.25 20.08
C SER A 203 4.08 -6.42 19.86
N ILE A 204 4.47 -7.35 18.98
CA ILE A 204 3.77 -8.61 18.78
C ILE A 204 4.38 -9.64 19.75
N PRO A 205 3.63 -10.10 20.77
CA PRO A 205 4.05 -11.20 21.62
C PRO A 205 3.89 -12.52 20.88
N VAL A 206 5.01 -13.17 20.54
CA VAL A 206 5.05 -14.48 19.92
C VAL A 206 5.58 -15.50 20.92
N THR A 207 4.74 -16.46 21.29
CA THR A 207 5.18 -17.65 22.03
C THR A 207 5.60 -18.70 21.01
N VAL A 208 6.81 -19.22 21.15
CA VAL A 208 7.35 -20.28 20.31
C VAL A 208 7.70 -21.48 21.17
N GLU A 209 7.14 -22.63 20.82
CA GLU A 209 7.43 -23.92 21.40
C GLU A 209 8.10 -24.79 20.34
N LEU A 210 9.30 -25.26 20.62
CA LEU A 210 9.97 -26.25 19.79
C LEU A 210 10.15 -27.52 20.60
N ASP A 211 9.58 -28.61 20.13
CA ASP A 211 9.85 -29.96 20.61
C ASP A 211 10.73 -30.71 19.61
N ASN A 212 12.01 -30.88 19.94
CA ASN A 212 12.97 -31.50 19.05
C ASN A 212 13.21 -32.97 19.43
N ASN A 213 12.33 -33.87 19.02
CA ASN A 213 12.52 -35.32 19.17
C ASN A 213 13.45 -35.92 18.09
N SER A 214 14.10 -35.06 17.30
CA SER A 214 15.01 -35.48 16.25
C SER A 214 16.45 -35.64 16.74
N ASN A 215 17.27 -36.30 15.93
CA ASN A 215 18.71 -36.42 16.14
C ASN A 215 19.51 -35.21 15.61
N VAL A 216 18.84 -34.10 15.25
CA VAL A 216 19.46 -32.90 14.65
C VAL A 216 19.51 -31.77 15.68
N TYR A 217 20.66 -31.10 15.78
CA TYR A 217 20.80 -29.89 16.59
C TYR A 217 20.20 -28.69 15.85
N VAL A 218 19.30 -27.96 16.50
CA VAL A 218 18.73 -26.73 15.94
C VAL A 218 19.61 -25.57 16.35
N LYS A 219 20.29 -24.93 15.39
CA LYS A 219 21.25 -23.85 15.67
C LYS A 219 20.59 -22.59 16.21
N SER A 220 19.47 -22.21 15.63
CA SER A 220 18.71 -21.01 15.97
C SER A 220 17.32 -21.11 15.36
N ILE A 221 16.35 -20.44 15.98
CA ILE A 221 15.03 -20.21 15.39
C ILE A 221 14.95 -18.73 15.06
N GLU A 222 14.59 -18.40 13.83
CA GLU A 222 14.41 -17.02 13.38
C GLU A 222 12.91 -16.74 13.24
N ILE A 223 12.42 -15.69 13.89
CA ILE A 223 11.04 -15.21 13.78
C ILE A 223 11.08 -13.93 12.95
N LYS A 224 10.30 -13.88 11.88
CA LYS A 224 10.21 -12.73 10.97
C LYS A 224 8.81 -12.15 10.96
N LEU A 225 8.76 -10.82 10.97
CA LEU A 225 7.62 -10.08 10.43
C LEU A 225 7.99 -9.67 9.01
N ASP A 226 7.32 -10.25 8.03
CA ASP A 226 7.51 -9.93 6.62
C ASP A 226 6.26 -9.22 6.08
N ARG A 227 6.48 -8.17 5.28
CA ARG A 227 5.45 -7.48 4.52
C ARG A 227 5.50 -7.97 3.08
N THR A 228 4.35 -8.41 2.57
CA THR A 228 4.17 -8.79 1.16
C THR A 228 3.12 -7.88 0.55
N LEU A 229 3.51 -7.11 -0.46
CA LEU A 229 2.61 -6.27 -1.25
C LEU A 229 2.26 -6.99 -2.55
N GLU A 230 0.98 -7.06 -2.87
CA GLU A 230 0.49 -7.67 -4.11
C GLU A 230 0.11 -6.59 -5.12
N TYR A 231 0.61 -6.71 -6.35
CA TYR A 231 0.26 -5.83 -7.46
C TYR A 231 -0.42 -6.62 -8.55
N LYS A 232 -1.60 -6.15 -8.98
CA LYS A 232 -2.41 -6.82 -10.01
C LYS A 232 -2.48 -5.99 -11.28
N ALA A 233 -1.88 -6.49 -12.36
CA ALA A 233 -1.99 -5.92 -13.69
C ALA A 233 -3.08 -6.65 -14.48
N LEU A 234 -3.84 -5.89 -15.29
CA LEU A 234 -4.88 -6.44 -16.16
C LEU A 234 -4.40 -6.56 -17.62
N TRP A 235 -3.42 -5.74 -18.02
CA TRP A 235 -2.86 -5.74 -19.36
C TRP A 235 -1.42 -6.27 -19.35
N PRO A 236 -0.97 -7.03 -20.37
CA PRO A 236 -1.70 -7.50 -21.56
C PRO A 236 -2.60 -8.71 -21.30
N SER A 237 -2.42 -9.36 -20.16
CA SER A 237 -3.28 -10.40 -19.62
C SER A 237 -3.17 -10.32 -18.10
N GLY A 238 -4.23 -10.67 -17.37
CA GLY A 238 -4.23 -10.68 -15.91
C GLY A 238 -2.97 -11.34 -15.36
N ASN A 239 -2.22 -10.61 -14.54
CA ASN A 239 -1.02 -11.10 -13.90
C ASN A 239 -0.83 -10.44 -12.53
N ILE A 240 -0.14 -11.13 -11.65
CA ILE A 240 0.11 -10.71 -10.28
C ILE A 240 1.62 -10.75 -10.04
N THR A 241 2.15 -9.75 -9.36
CA THR A 241 3.51 -9.77 -8.84
C THR A 241 3.51 -9.36 -7.38
N HIS A 242 4.57 -9.72 -6.67
CA HIS A 242 4.70 -9.52 -5.23
C HIS A 242 6.00 -8.79 -4.93
N GLU A 243 5.93 -7.82 -4.03
CA GLU A 243 7.10 -7.20 -3.40
C GLU A 243 7.17 -7.72 -1.97
N HIS A 244 8.30 -8.34 -1.62
CA HIS A 244 8.55 -8.89 -0.30
C HIS A 244 9.58 -8.03 0.43
N SER A 245 9.30 -7.68 1.67
CA SER A 245 10.20 -6.91 2.53
C SER A 245 10.20 -7.48 3.94
N ASN A 246 11.38 -7.73 4.49
CA ASN A 246 11.52 -8.07 5.90
C ASN A 246 11.40 -6.78 6.71
N ILE A 247 10.48 -6.79 7.69
CA ILE A 247 10.26 -5.64 8.57
C ILE A 247 11.14 -5.77 9.81
N VAL A 248 11.04 -6.89 10.50
CA VAL A 248 11.84 -7.18 11.69
C VAL A 248 12.10 -8.68 11.78
N SER A 249 13.27 -9.02 12.31
CA SER A 249 13.68 -10.39 12.59
C SER A 249 14.21 -10.50 14.02
N VAL A 250 13.81 -11.54 14.74
CA VAL A 250 14.29 -11.86 16.09
C VAL A 250 14.76 -13.30 16.12
N PHE A 251 15.86 -13.56 16.83
CA PHE A 251 16.42 -14.89 16.96
C PHE A 251 16.19 -15.47 18.36
N ILE A 252 15.93 -16.77 18.38
CA ILE A 252 15.94 -17.61 19.57
C ILE A 252 17.16 -18.52 19.47
N ASN A 253 17.90 -18.63 20.57
CA ASN A 253 19.03 -19.55 20.68
C ASN A 253 18.57 -20.99 20.37
N GLY A 254 19.49 -21.76 19.81
CA GLY A 254 19.28 -23.14 19.43
C GLY A 254 18.68 -24.07 20.49
N VAL A 255 18.24 -25.23 20.01
CA VAL A 255 17.66 -26.30 20.80
C VAL A 255 18.43 -27.58 20.51
N GLU A 256 18.91 -28.22 21.58
CA GLU A 256 19.63 -29.48 21.48
C GLU A 256 18.74 -30.63 20.97
N LYS A 257 19.40 -31.72 20.57
CA LYS A 257 18.72 -32.95 20.16
C LYS A 257 17.95 -33.50 21.36
N TYR A 258 16.74 -34.03 21.12
CA TYR A 258 15.89 -34.63 22.16
C TYR A 258 15.59 -33.68 23.32
N LYS A 259 15.49 -32.39 23.04
CA LYS A 259 15.15 -31.34 23.99
C LYS A 259 14.03 -30.48 23.45
N SER A 260 13.27 -29.89 24.35
CA SER A 260 12.19 -28.98 24.03
C SER A 260 12.48 -27.61 24.64
N LYS A 261 11.95 -26.56 24.02
CA LYS A 261 12.13 -25.18 24.48
C LYS A 261 10.90 -24.36 24.17
N THR A 262 10.37 -23.70 25.19
CA THR A 262 9.33 -22.68 25.05
C THR A 262 9.94 -21.32 25.34
N CYS A 263 9.60 -20.32 24.53
CA CYS A 263 10.06 -18.96 24.72
C CYS A 263 9.05 -17.93 24.25
N LEU A 264 9.00 -16.81 24.96
CA LEU A 264 8.26 -15.63 24.55
C LEU A 264 9.22 -14.64 23.90
N LYS A 265 8.87 -14.14 22.72
CA LYS A 265 9.59 -13.08 22.01
C LYS A 265 8.65 -11.95 21.65
N GLN A 266 9.19 -10.73 21.63
CA GLN A 266 8.47 -9.52 21.27
C GLN A 266 9.03 -9.02 19.94
N LEU A 267 8.19 -8.94 18.90
CA LEU A 267 8.56 -8.32 17.63
C LEU A 267 8.04 -6.88 17.63
N GLN A 268 8.96 -5.92 17.69
CA GLN A 268 8.62 -4.49 17.65
C GLN A 268 8.22 -4.09 16.23
N ILE A 269 7.02 -3.52 16.07
CA ILE A 269 6.56 -2.96 14.80
C ILE A 269 7.09 -1.53 14.69
N PRO A 270 7.90 -1.19 13.67
CA PRO A 270 8.33 0.18 13.43
C PRO A 270 7.16 1.16 13.28
N ASN A 271 7.34 2.39 13.75
CA ASN A 271 6.32 3.45 13.67
C ASN A 271 6.03 3.92 12.23
N GLU A 272 6.99 3.76 11.31
CA GLU A 272 6.98 4.38 9.98
C GLU A 272 6.44 3.47 8.86
N ILE A 273 5.83 2.34 9.20
CA ILE A 273 5.29 1.44 8.17
C ILE A 273 3.98 2.03 7.64
N MET A 274 3.95 2.48 6.39
CA MET A 274 2.71 2.73 5.67
C MET A 274 2.06 1.39 5.33
N VAL A 275 0.85 1.17 5.85
CA VAL A 275 0.12 -0.10 5.71
C VAL A 275 -1.15 0.15 4.89
N GLU A 276 -1.02 0.26 3.57
CA GLU A 276 -2.15 -0.01 2.68
C GLU A 276 -1.73 -0.68 1.38
N ALA A 277 -2.14 -1.94 1.24
CA ALA A 277 -2.47 -2.63 -0.01
C ALA A 277 -3.38 -3.81 0.37
N HIS A 278 -4.46 -4.04 -0.37
CA HIS A 278 -5.35 -5.20 -0.15
C HIS A 278 -4.62 -6.50 -0.56
N VAL A 279 -4.57 -7.51 0.32
CA VAL A 279 -3.72 -8.71 0.19
C VAL A 279 -4.57 -10.00 0.12
N ASN A 280 -4.38 -10.79 -0.94
CA ASN A 280 -4.76 -12.21 -0.99
C ASN A 280 -3.56 -13.03 -1.50
N ILE A 281 -3.34 -14.25 -0.98
CA ILE A 281 -2.13 -15.09 -1.23
C ILE A 281 -2.54 -16.56 -1.35
N PRO A 282 -1.91 -17.35 -2.25
CA PRO A 282 -1.26 -18.58 -1.76
C PRO A 282 0.14 -18.89 -2.37
N HIS A 283 0.92 -19.62 -1.56
CA HIS A 283 2.11 -20.47 -1.81
C HIS A 283 3.52 -19.88 -1.62
N LEU A 284 4.56 -20.64 -1.24
CA LEU A 284 4.80 -21.76 -0.30
C LEU A 284 6.32 -21.94 -0.30
N ASN A 285 6.96 -21.95 0.88
CA ASN A 285 8.15 -22.75 1.23
C ASN A 285 8.27 -22.75 2.77
N GLU A 286 8.80 -23.82 3.35
CA GLU A 286 8.68 -24.24 4.78
C GLU A 286 8.73 -23.12 5.84
N VAL A 287 7.58 -22.57 6.24
CA VAL A 287 7.42 -21.58 7.32
C VAL A 287 6.07 -21.82 8.02
N ALA A 288 6.04 -21.83 9.35
CA ALA A 288 4.80 -21.66 10.12
C ALA A 288 4.45 -20.17 10.11
N SER A 289 3.32 -19.78 9.50
CA SER A 289 2.95 -18.38 9.33
C SER A 289 1.62 -18.05 10.00
N ILE A 290 1.56 -16.87 10.59
CA ILE A 290 0.34 -16.27 11.12
C ILE A 290 0.11 -14.97 10.36
N LYS A 291 -1.07 -14.79 9.79
CA LYS A 291 -1.43 -13.54 9.12
C LYS A 291 -1.73 -12.48 10.18
N ILE A 292 -1.09 -11.32 10.05
CA ILE A 292 -1.29 -10.16 10.92
C ILE A 292 -1.89 -9.04 10.08
N LYS A 293 -2.88 -8.34 10.64
CA LYS A 293 -3.44 -7.11 10.06
C LYS A 293 -2.94 -5.92 10.86
N LEU A 294 -2.40 -4.94 10.16
CA LEU A 294 -2.03 -3.67 10.78
C LEU A 294 -3.13 -2.65 10.53
N GLY A 295 -3.42 -1.82 11.53
CA GLY A 295 -4.44 -0.78 11.42
C GLY A 295 -4.00 0.54 12.03
N SER A 296 -4.96 1.46 12.14
CA SER A 296 -4.76 2.84 12.63
C SER A 296 -5.31 3.07 14.04
N THR A 297 -6.27 2.25 14.46
CA THR A 297 -6.82 2.27 15.82
C THR A 297 -6.48 0.96 16.54
N PRO A 298 -6.09 1.01 17.82
CA PRO A 298 -5.74 -0.18 18.57
C PRO A 298 -6.96 -1.10 18.74
N LEU A 299 -6.71 -2.41 18.68
CA LEU A 299 -7.71 -3.40 19.07
C LEU A 299 -8.07 -3.21 20.55
N THR A 300 -9.37 -3.12 20.82
CA THR A 300 -9.90 -3.13 22.18
C THR A 300 -10.24 -4.57 22.53
N ILE A 301 -9.38 -5.22 23.30
CA ILE A 301 -9.66 -6.56 23.83
C ILE A 301 -10.43 -6.35 25.12
N GLY A 302 -11.67 -6.86 25.18
CA GLY A 302 -12.44 -6.84 26.42
C GLY A 302 -11.64 -7.55 27.50
N SER A 303 -11.32 -6.84 28.59
CA SER A 303 -10.81 -7.46 29.80
C SER A 303 -11.91 -8.37 30.33
N ASN A 304 -11.76 -9.68 30.20
CA ASN A 304 -12.51 -10.63 31.02
C ASN A 304 -11.96 -10.57 32.45
N ASP A 305 -12.12 -9.41 33.10
CA ASP A 305 -11.94 -9.22 34.53
C ASP A 305 -13.31 -9.38 35.20
N SER A 306 -13.89 -10.57 35.12
CA SER A 306 -15.00 -11.01 35.99
C SER A 306 -15.41 -12.46 35.66
N GLU A 307 -14.70 -13.44 36.19
CA GLU A 307 -15.27 -14.75 36.57
C GLU A 307 -14.26 -15.53 37.43
N PHE A 308 -13.92 -14.94 38.58
CA PHE A 308 -13.45 -15.67 39.76
C PHE A 308 -14.07 -14.98 40.98
N ASP A 309 -15.36 -15.23 41.19
CA ASP A 309 -16.03 -15.14 42.49
C ASP A 309 -16.77 -16.46 42.74
#